data_AF-A0A6C0DTA0-F1
#
_entry.id   AF-A0A6C0DTA0-F1
#
_cell.length_a   1.000
_cell.length_b   1.000
_cell.length_c   1.000
_cell.angle_alpha   90.00
_cell.angle_beta   90.00
_cell.angle_gamma   90.00
#
_symmetry.space_group_name_H-M   'P 1'
#
loop_
_entity.id
_entity.type
_entity.pdbx_description
1 polymer ?
#
loop_
_entity_poly.entity_id
_entity_poly.type
_entity_poly.pdbx_seq_one_letter_code
_entity_poly.pdbx_strand_id
1 'polypeptide(L)'
;MPNWCYNYATFFCPSKEIYDKLLSSMVEDKWFETFAPLGLDPEIYKDGWEYKKAIEVWGTKWNPSDFEIVNKNDELFMIESGFDTAWAPPNGVYKEMYSKYKIESSAFYYELGCEFFGWCKYLKDYEFDQNYTMPSNKNELEKIKKEISPSLNDFMEPTWDALQEQWEDEEKDENLE
;
A
#
# COMPACT_ATOMS: atom_id res chain seq x y z
N MET A 1 10.20 -15.65 6.22
CA MET A 1 10.35 -14.20 5.92
C MET A 1 9.02 -13.53 6.22
N PRO A 2 8.98 -12.25 6.62
CA PRO A 2 7.74 -11.50 6.58
C PRO A 2 7.20 -11.54 5.14
N ASN A 3 5.91 -11.76 5.02
CA ASN A 3 5.16 -11.45 3.80
C ASN A 3 5.14 -9.92 3.67
N TRP A 4 5.54 -9.40 2.51
CA TRP A 4 5.70 -7.97 2.23
C TRP A 4 4.62 -7.53 1.24
N CYS A 5 3.85 -6.53 1.66
CA CYS A 5 2.84 -5.91 0.85
C CYS A 5 3.47 -4.70 0.17
N TYR A 6 3.61 -4.76 -1.14
CA TYR A 6 4.06 -3.63 -1.94
C TYR A 6 2.92 -2.62 -2.07
N ASN A 7 3.26 -1.34 -1.92
CA ASN A 7 2.33 -0.23 -2.05
C ASN A 7 2.86 0.77 -3.07
N TYR A 8 1.98 1.21 -3.97
CA TYR A 8 2.19 2.39 -4.79
C TYR A 8 1.16 3.44 -4.38
N ALA A 9 1.61 4.52 -3.76
CA ALA A 9 0.73 5.55 -3.20
C ALA A 9 0.98 6.93 -3.79
N THR A 10 -0.11 7.64 -4.07
CA THR A 10 -0.14 9.04 -4.46
C THR A 10 -0.72 9.87 -3.33
N PHE A 11 0.00 10.91 -2.91
CA PHE A 11 -0.39 11.85 -1.87
C PHE A 11 -0.60 13.24 -2.45
N PHE A 12 -1.66 13.92 -2.01
CA PHE A 12 -1.88 15.35 -2.27
C PHE A 12 -1.94 16.10 -0.94
N CYS A 13 -0.99 17.02 -0.74
CA CYS A 13 -0.91 17.80 0.49
C CYS A 13 -1.67 19.13 0.35
N PRO A 14 -2.31 19.62 1.42
CA PRO A 14 -3.13 20.85 1.36
C PRO A 14 -2.30 22.14 1.35
N SER A 15 -1.00 22.05 1.67
CA SER A 15 -0.09 23.20 1.73
C SER A 15 1.35 22.76 1.55
N LYS A 16 2.20 23.73 1.20
CA LYS A 16 3.66 23.53 1.10
C LYS A 16 4.27 23.06 2.43
N GLU A 17 3.79 23.55 3.56
CA GLU A 17 4.30 23.15 4.88
C GLU A 17 4.07 21.65 5.14
N ILE A 18 2.86 21.15 4.85
CA ILE A 18 2.53 19.74 5.02
C ILE A 18 3.28 18.88 4.01
N TYR A 19 3.44 19.38 2.78
CA TYR A 19 4.23 18.72 1.74
C TYR A 19 5.70 18.54 2.13
N ASP A 20 6.35 19.63 2.56
CA ASP A 20 7.75 19.58 3.01
C ASP A 20 7.90 18.65 4.23
N LYS A 21 6.93 18.68 5.16
CA LYS A 21 6.88 17.77 6.32
C LYS A 21 6.74 16.31 5.91
N LEU A 22 5.87 16.00 4.95
CA LEU A 22 5.69 14.64 4.44
C LEU A 22 6.99 14.13 3.82
N LEU A 23 7.55 14.92 2.90
CA LEU A 23 8.78 14.59 2.18
C LEU A 23 9.96 14.34 3.11
N SER A 24 10.18 15.22 4.09
CA SER A 24 11.24 15.07 5.10
C SER A 24 11.05 13.81 5.95
N SER A 25 9.83 13.55 6.42
CA SER A 25 9.54 12.36 7.23
C SER A 25 9.66 11.04 6.45
N MET A 26 9.43 11.07 5.13
CA MET A 26 9.63 9.92 4.25
C MET A 26 11.12 9.62 4.07
N VAL A 27 11.96 10.63 3.88
CA VAL A 27 13.43 10.48 3.80
C VAL A 27 14.03 9.95 5.11
N GLU A 28 13.36 10.19 6.24
CA GLU A 28 13.77 9.70 7.56
C GLU A 28 13.15 8.34 7.94
N ASP A 29 12.34 7.72 7.07
CA ASP A 29 11.58 6.48 7.34
C ASP A 29 10.67 6.57 8.59
N LYS A 30 10.12 7.76 8.87
CA LYS A 30 9.33 8.07 10.09
C LYS A 30 7.95 8.64 9.82
N TRP A 31 7.52 8.69 8.57
CA TRP A 31 6.25 9.31 8.19
C TRP A 31 5.03 8.63 8.84
N PHE A 32 5.03 7.33 9.08
CA PHE A 32 3.96 6.67 9.84
C PHE A 32 3.88 7.19 11.27
N GLU A 33 5.01 7.26 11.99
CA GLU A 33 5.07 7.83 13.34
C GLU A 33 4.70 9.32 13.36
N THR A 34 5.08 10.06 12.31
CA THR A 34 4.86 11.50 12.18
C THR A 34 3.38 11.83 11.98
N PHE A 35 2.67 11.06 11.14
CA PHE A 35 1.30 11.36 10.76
C PHE A 35 0.25 10.48 11.47
N ALA A 36 0.63 9.29 11.91
CA ALA A 36 -0.21 8.32 12.59
C ALA A 36 0.50 7.75 13.84
N PRO A 37 0.93 8.56 14.83
CA PRO A 37 1.62 8.06 16.00
C PRO A 37 0.77 7.03 16.77
N LEU A 38 1.40 5.97 17.29
CA LEU A 38 0.71 4.88 18.00
C LEU A 38 0.04 5.32 19.31
N GLY A 39 0.38 6.50 19.84
CA GLY A 39 -0.20 7.02 21.09
C GLY A 39 0.20 6.21 22.32
N LEU A 40 1.41 5.65 22.31
CA LEU A 40 1.94 4.83 23.40
C LEU A 40 2.51 5.71 24.52
N ASP A 41 2.38 5.24 25.76
CA ASP A 41 3.04 5.84 26.92
C ASP A 41 4.55 5.55 26.86
N PRO A 42 5.42 6.58 26.77
CA PRO A 42 6.87 6.39 26.69
C PRO A 42 7.49 5.73 27.93
N GLU A 43 6.84 5.81 29.10
CA GLU A 43 7.33 5.15 30.32
C GLU A 43 7.14 3.63 30.25
N ILE A 44 6.07 3.17 29.59
CA ILE A 44 5.72 1.77 29.42
C ILE A 44 6.41 1.19 28.19
N TYR A 45 6.39 1.92 27.07
CA TYR A 45 6.89 1.49 25.76
C TYR A 45 8.11 2.32 25.38
N LYS A 46 9.26 2.01 25.99
CA LYS A 46 10.51 2.77 25.79
C LYS A 46 10.99 2.81 24.35
N ASP A 47 10.74 1.74 23.60
CA ASP A 47 11.12 1.62 22.19
C ASP A 47 10.06 2.23 21.25
N GLY A 48 8.99 2.82 21.80
CA GLY A 48 7.96 3.53 21.03
C GLY A 48 7.05 2.65 20.18
N TRP A 49 7.07 1.33 20.37
CA TRP A 49 6.32 0.37 19.54
C TRP A 49 5.60 -0.70 20.37
N GLU A 50 4.39 -1.05 19.94
CA GLU A 50 3.60 -2.18 20.48
C GLU A 50 2.80 -2.83 19.34
N TYR A 51 2.84 -4.16 19.29
CA TYR A 51 2.31 -4.95 18.19
C TYR A 51 0.82 -4.72 17.92
N LYS A 52 -0.04 -4.84 18.93
CA LYS A 52 -1.49 -4.69 18.73
C LYS A 52 -1.83 -3.27 18.32
N LYS A 53 -1.12 -2.28 18.88
CA LYS A 53 -1.33 -0.88 18.56
C LYS A 53 -0.91 -0.54 17.14
N ALA A 54 0.20 -1.10 16.66
CA ALA A 54 0.62 -0.96 15.26
C ALA A 54 -0.45 -1.51 14.31
N ILE A 55 -0.97 -2.72 14.57
CA ILE A 55 -2.05 -3.29 13.76
C ILE A 55 -3.33 -2.43 13.82
N GLU A 56 -3.69 -1.93 15.01
CA GLU A 56 -4.88 -1.11 15.20
C GLU A 56 -4.80 0.25 14.49
N VAL A 57 -3.65 0.94 14.59
CA VAL A 57 -3.48 2.32 14.11
C VAL A 57 -2.98 2.37 12.67
N TRP A 58 -2.04 1.51 12.30
CA TRP A 58 -1.45 1.51 10.96
C TRP A 58 -2.12 0.52 10.02
N GLY A 59 -2.62 -0.61 10.53
CA GLY A 59 -3.07 -1.75 9.72
C GLY A 59 -1.95 -2.71 9.33
N THR A 60 -0.70 -2.39 9.67
CA THR A 60 0.50 -3.19 9.42
C THR A 60 1.36 -3.25 10.68
N LYS A 61 2.34 -4.16 10.71
CA LYS A 61 3.15 -4.43 11.89
C LYS A 61 4.24 -3.37 12.13
N TRP A 62 4.87 -2.91 11.07
CA TRP A 62 6.07 -2.08 11.13
C TRP A 62 5.86 -0.78 10.35
N ASN A 63 6.75 0.19 10.58
CA ASN A 63 6.99 1.27 9.62
C ASN A 63 7.33 0.67 8.25
N PRO A 64 7.11 1.42 7.16
CA PRO A 64 7.40 0.91 5.83
C PRO A 64 8.90 0.82 5.60
N SER A 65 9.29 -0.01 4.64
CA SER A 65 10.66 -0.15 4.16
C SER A 65 10.74 0.10 2.67
N ASP A 66 11.97 0.17 2.15
CA ASP A 66 12.25 0.20 0.71
C ASP A 66 11.51 1.34 0.00
N PHE A 67 11.43 2.48 0.68
CA PHE A 67 10.74 3.66 0.19
C PHE A 67 11.48 4.30 -0.99
N GLU A 68 10.73 4.60 -2.04
CA GLU A 68 11.19 5.35 -3.19
C GLU A 68 10.19 6.43 -3.60
N ILE A 69 10.71 7.60 -3.99
CA ILE A 69 9.90 8.64 -4.65
C ILE A 69 9.96 8.35 -6.14
N VAL A 70 8.83 7.90 -6.69
CA VAL A 70 8.69 7.63 -8.12
C VAL A 70 8.53 8.94 -8.89
N ASN A 71 7.77 9.88 -8.34
CA ASN A 71 7.52 11.18 -8.95
C ASN A 71 7.06 12.19 -7.90
N LYS A 72 7.25 13.48 -8.15
CA LYS A 72 6.73 14.55 -7.30
C LYS A 72 6.44 15.82 -8.10
N ASN A 73 5.43 16.57 -7.67
CA ASN A 73 5.09 17.87 -8.21
C ASN A 73 4.99 18.90 -7.08
N ASP A 74 6.01 19.75 -6.98
CA ASP A 74 6.11 20.76 -5.92
C ASP A 74 5.05 21.88 -6.06
N GLU A 75 4.52 22.13 -7.27
CA GLU A 75 3.46 23.14 -7.49
C GLU A 75 2.08 22.62 -7.08
N LEU A 76 1.83 21.33 -7.29
CA LEU A 76 0.59 20.64 -6.91
C LEU A 76 0.64 20.00 -5.52
N PHE A 77 1.79 20.09 -4.83
CA PHE A 77 2.06 19.41 -3.57
C PHE A 77 1.75 17.91 -3.59
N MET A 78 2.15 17.26 -4.70
CA MET A 78 1.87 15.86 -4.97
C MET A 78 3.15 15.00 -4.84
N ILE A 79 3.05 13.83 -4.22
CA ILE A 79 4.12 12.82 -4.15
C ILE A 79 3.56 11.48 -4.61
N GLU A 80 4.27 10.79 -5.50
CA GLU A 80 4.03 9.38 -5.84
C GLU A 80 5.21 8.56 -5.35
N SER A 81 4.93 7.46 -4.65
CA SER A 81 5.95 6.64 -4.01
C SER A 81 5.64 5.14 -4.04
N GLY A 82 6.68 4.33 -4.21
CA GLY A 82 6.69 2.89 -3.95
C GLY A 82 7.28 2.60 -2.57
N PHE A 83 6.74 1.62 -1.85
CA PHE A 83 7.30 1.14 -0.58
C PHE A 83 6.65 -0.18 -0.12
N ASP A 84 7.32 -0.88 0.80
CA ASP A 84 6.84 -2.14 1.37
C ASP A 84 6.30 -1.96 2.80
N THR A 85 5.25 -2.71 3.12
CA THR A 85 4.71 -2.86 4.48
C THR A 85 4.58 -4.31 4.87
N ALA A 86 4.65 -4.62 6.16
CA ALA A 86 4.48 -5.99 6.62
C ALA A 86 3.02 -6.44 6.49
N TRP A 87 2.78 -7.52 5.75
CA TRP A 87 1.54 -8.30 5.67
C TRP A 87 0.31 -7.65 5.03
N ALA A 88 0.17 -6.32 5.13
CA ALA A 88 -1.03 -5.59 4.72
C ALA A 88 -0.70 -4.13 4.39
N PRO A 89 -1.51 -3.46 3.56
CA PRO A 89 -1.34 -2.04 3.28
C PRO A 89 -1.59 -1.19 4.54
N PRO A 90 -0.99 0.00 4.66
CA PRO A 90 -1.07 0.83 5.86
C PRO A 90 -2.33 1.72 5.86
N ASN A 91 -3.51 1.13 5.61
CA ASN A 91 -4.77 1.85 5.44
C ASN A 91 -5.12 2.78 6.62
N GLY A 92 -4.74 2.40 7.84
CA GLY A 92 -4.91 3.23 9.03
C GLY A 92 -4.06 4.50 9.00
N VAL A 93 -2.85 4.45 8.43
CA VAL A 93 -1.98 5.61 8.26
C VAL A 93 -2.60 6.62 7.31
N TYR A 94 -3.09 6.17 6.14
CA TYR A 94 -3.75 7.05 5.17
C TYR A 94 -4.98 7.74 5.77
N LYS A 95 -5.76 7.00 6.57
CA LYS A 95 -6.91 7.55 7.28
C LYS A 95 -6.53 8.64 8.29
N GLU A 96 -5.48 8.42 9.07
CA GLU A 96 -4.96 9.38 10.04
C GLU A 96 -4.36 10.62 9.35
N MET A 97 -3.63 10.44 8.25
CA MET A 97 -3.09 11.50 7.41
C MET A 97 -4.20 12.43 6.90
N TYR A 98 -5.29 11.89 6.36
CA TYR A 98 -6.43 12.70 5.94
C TYR A 98 -7.15 13.34 7.14
N SER A 99 -7.41 12.57 8.20
CA SER A 99 -8.19 13.03 9.36
C SER A 99 -7.53 14.21 10.08
N LYS A 100 -6.21 14.15 10.31
CA LYS A 100 -5.46 15.14 11.09
C LYS A 100 -4.82 16.22 10.24
N TYR A 101 -4.35 15.88 9.03
CA TYR A 101 -3.52 16.77 8.21
C TYR A 101 -4.13 17.11 6.87
N LYS A 102 -5.29 16.53 6.52
CA LYS A 102 -5.97 16.72 5.23
C LYS A 102 -5.09 16.36 4.04
N ILE A 103 -4.15 15.41 4.23
CA ILE A 103 -3.41 14.80 3.12
C ILE A 103 -4.33 13.78 2.49
N GLU A 104 -4.67 13.98 1.23
CA GLU A 104 -5.44 13.02 0.46
C GLU A 104 -4.51 11.92 -0.05
N SER A 105 -4.97 10.67 -0.02
CA SER A 105 -4.16 9.51 -0.41
C SER A 105 -4.94 8.60 -1.35
N SER A 106 -4.28 8.07 -2.37
CA SER A 106 -4.77 6.95 -3.18
C SER A 106 -3.64 5.94 -3.32
N ALA A 107 -3.90 4.67 -3.09
CA ALA A 107 -2.85 3.65 -3.16
C ALA A 107 -3.37 2.38 -3.85
N PHE A 108 -2.50 1.78 -4.66
CA PHE A 108 -2.62 0.41 -5.13
C PHE A 108 -1.66 -0.46 -4.32
N TYR A 109 -2.05 -1.70 -4.05
CA TYR A 109 -1.23 -2.61 -3.26
C TYR A 109 -1.40 -4.06 -3.69
N TYR A 110 -0.37 -4.87 -3.47
CA TYR A 110 -0.45 -6.32 -3.57
C TYR A 110 0.45 -6.99 -2.54
N GLU A 111 0.10 -8.20 -2.15
CA GLU A 111 0.91 -9.12 -1.35
C GLU A 111 0.77 -10.50 -2.00
N LEU A 112 1.84 -11.01 -2.60
CA LEU A 112 1.80 -12.26 -3.37
C LEU A 112 1.82 -13.51 -2.48
N GLY A 113 2.47 -13.49 -1.32
CA GLY A 113 2.57 -14.63 -0.40
C GLY A 113 1.29 -14.93 0.41
N CYS A 114 0.36 -13.99 0.47
CA CYS A 114 -0.98 -14.06 1.03
C CYS A 114 -2.06 -13.91 -0.06
N GLU A 115 -1.64 -13.84 -1.33
CA GLU A 115 -2.49 -13.90 -2.51
C GLU A 115 -3.61 -12.86 -2.52
N PHE A 116 -3.30 -11.59 -2.23
CA PHE A 116 -4.27 -10.50 -2.36
C PHE A 116 -3.69 -9.25 -2.99
N PHE A 117 -4.58 -8.44 -3.57
CA PHE A 117 -4.27 -7.13 -4.11
C PHE A 117 -5.48 -6.22 -3.99
N GLY A 118 -5.28 -4.92 -4.15
CA GLY A 118 -6.37 -3.98 -4.00
C GLY A 118 -5.96 -2.55 -4.20
N TRP A 119 -6.89 -1.68 -3.82
CA TRP A 119 -6.70 -0.24 -3.86
C TRP A 119 -7.58 0.45 -2.84
N CYS A 120 -7.10 1.59 -2.35
CA CYS A 120 -7.82 2.42 -1.41
C CYS A 120 -7.68 3.90 -1.74
N LYS A 121 -8.65 4.71 -1.31
CA LYS A 121 -8.66 6.16 -1.41
C LYS A 121 -9.18 6.79 -0.13
N TYR A 122 -8.49 7.82 0.32
CA TYR A 122 -8.85 8.64 1.48
C TYR A 122 -8.83 10.10 1.03
N LEU A 123 -9.98 10.60 0.61
CA LEU A 123 -10.19 11.92 0.03
C LEU A 123 -11.20 12.71 0.84
N LYS A 124 -11.40 13.98 0.49
CA LYS A 124 -12.46 14.78 1.08
C LYS A 124 -13.84 14.13 0.94
N ASP A 125 -14.44 13.81 2.09
CA ASP A 125 -15.78 13.21 2.20
C ASP A 125 -15.95 11.88 1.46
N TYR A 126 -14.85 11.19 1.13
CA TYR A 126 -14.85 9.93 0.40
C TYR A 126 -13.73 9.00 0.89
N GLU A 127 -14.14 7.89 1.51
CA GLU A 127 -13.28 6.75 1.84
C GLU A 127 -13.68 5.57 0.97
N PHE A 128 -12.70 4.89 0.40
CA PHE A 128 -12.88 3.70 -0.41
C PHE A 128 -11.73 2.72 -0.13
N ASP A 129 -12.05 1.45 0.04
CA ASP A 129 -11.07 0.39 0.21
C ASP A 129 -11.67 -0.90 -0.34
N GLN A 130 -10.97 -1.52 -1.30
CA GLN A 130 -11.39 -2.77 -1.90
C GLN A 130 -10.18 -3.63 -2.23
N ASN A 131 -10.22 -4.88 -1.79
CA ASN A 131 -9.25 -5.90 -2.12
C ASN A 131 -9.92 -7.10 -2.80
N TYR A 132 -9.08 -7.91 -3.42
CA TYR A 132 -9.41 -9.10 -4.16
C TYR A 132 -8.35 -10.16 -3.89
N THR A 133 -8.74 -11.43 -4.02
CA THR A 133 -7.82 -12.56 -4.00
C THR A 133 -7.16 -12.71 -5.37
N MET A 134 -5.89 -13.10 -5.40
CA MET A 134 -5.20 -13.42 -6.65
C MET A 134 -5.94 -14.54 -7.40
N PRO A 135 -6.09 -14.44 -8.72
CA PRO A 135 -6.62 -15.53 -9.51
C PRO A 135 -5.66 -16.72 -9.46
N SER A 136 -6.20 -17.94 -9.41
CA SER A 136 -5.40 -19.18 -9.42
C SER A 136 -5.27 -19.80 -10.81
N ASN A 137 -5.94 -19.25 -11.82
CA ASN A 137 -5.92 -19.74 -13.20
C ASN A 137 -6.42 -18.69 -14.19
N LYS A 138 -6.23 -18.93 -15.49
CA LYS A 138 -6.65 -18.05 -16.60
C LYS A 138 -8.15 -17.70 -16.56
N ASN A 139 -9.02 -18.64 -16.19
CA ASN A 139 -10.47 -18.40 -16.14
C ASN A 139 -10.86 -17.44 -15.01
N GLU A 140 -10.19 -17.51 -13.86
CA GLU A 140 -10.38 -16.57 -12.76
C GLU A 140 -9.82 -15.19 -13.08
N LEU A 141 -8.66 -15.13 -13.74
CA LEU A 141 -8.08 -13.87 -14.23
C LEU A 141 -9.05 -13.15 -15.19
N GLU A 142 -9.68 -13.87 -16.11
CA GLU A 142 -10.66 -13.28 -17.03
C GLU A 142 -11.95 -12.80 -16.35
N LYS A 143 -12.28 -13.33 -15.16
CA LYS A 143 -13.38 -12.80 -14.34
C LYS A 143 -12.93 -11.55 -13.60
N ILE A 144 -11.77 -11.61 -12.93
CA ILE A 144 -11.27 -10.51 -12.11
C ILE A 144 -11.04 -9.25 -12.94
N LYS A 145 -10.49 -9.39 -14.16
CA LYS A 145 -10.29 -8.27 -15.11
C LYS A 145 -11.57 -7.54 -15.51
N LYS A 146 -12.75 -8.18 -15.38
CA LYS A 146 -14.06 -7.55 -15.65
C LYS A 146 -14.64 -6.84 -14.43
N GLU A 147 -14.14 -7.15 -13.24
CA GLU A 147 -14.63 -6.61 -11.96
C GLU A 147 -13.79 -5.45 -11.46
N ILE A 148 -12.48 -5.50 -11.68
CA ILE A 148 -11.54 -4.48 -11.20
C ILE A 148 -11.57 -3.22 -12.07
N SER A 149 -11.19 -2.09 -11.48
CA SER A 149 -11.07 -0.84 -12.24
C SER A 149 -9.94 -0.92 -13.28
N PRO A 150 -10.02 -0.17 -14.40
CA PRO A 150 -8.94 -0.14 -15.39
C PRO A 150 -7.57 0.20 -14.79
N SER A 151 -7.50 1.19 -13.89
CA SER A 151 -6.24 1.58 -13.26
C SER A 151 -5.65 0.50 -12.35
N LEU A 152 -6.50 -0.25 -11.64
CA LEU A 152 -6.03 -1.41 -10.86
C LEU A 152 -5.58 -2.55 -11.78
N ASN A 153 -6.28 -2.75 -12.90
CA ASN A 153 -5.87 -3.72 -13.91
C ASN A 153 -4.50 -3.39 -14.51
N ASP A 154 -4.27 -2.13 -14.88
CA ASP A 154 -3.00 -1.66 -15.44
C ASP A 154 -1.86 -1.81 -14.42
N PHE A 155 -2.11 -1.47 -13.15
CA PHE A 155 -1.14 -1.65 -12.07
C PHE A 155 -0.73 -3.13 -11.89
N MET A 156 -1.67 -4.05 -12.05
CA MET A 156 -1.44 -5.49 -11.87
C MET A 156 -0.96 -6.20 -13.15
N GLU A 157 -0.84 -5.50 -14.29
CA GLU A 157 -0.45 -6.10 -15.58
C GLU A 157 0.84 -6.93 -15.50
N PRO A 158 1.95 -6.44 -14.90
CA PRO A 158 3.17 -7.25 -14.79
C PRO A 158 2.97 -8.56 -14.00
N THR A 159 2.12 -8.52 -12.98
CA THR A 159 1.76 -9.70 -12.18
C THR A 159 0.90 -10.67 -12.99
N TRP A 160 -0.02 -10.16 -13.81
CA TRP A 160 -0.83 -10.99 -14.71
C TRP A 160 0.02 -11.73 -15.73
N ASP A 161 1.03 -11.08 -16.30
CA ASP A 161 1.93 -11.71 -17.25
C ASP A 161 2.74 -12.83 -16.59
N ALA A 162 3.30 -12.58 -15.41
CA ALA A 162 4.05 -13.58 -14.65
C ALA A 162 3.20 -14.81 -14.26
N LEU A 163 1.97 -14.59 -13.79
CA LEU A 163 1.06 -15.70 -13.45
C LEU A 163 0.65 -16.52 -14.68
N GLN A 164 0.41 -15.87 -15.81
CA GLN A 164 0.07 -16.57 -17.05
C GLN A 164 1.22 -17.43 -17.56
N GLU A 165 2.46 -16.94 -17.50
CA GLU A 165 3.66 -17.72 -17.83
C GLU A 165 3.79 -18.94 -16.92
N GLN A 166 3.62 -18.76 -15.60
CA GLN A 166 3.66 -19.85 -14.63
C GLN A 166 2.62 -20.95 -14.95
N TRP A 167 1.36 -20.58 -15.19
CA TRP A 167 0.31 -21.57 -15.50
C TRP A 167 0.57 -22.31 -16.82
N GLU A 168 1.15 -21.64 -17.81
CA GLU A 168 1.51 -22.28 -19.08
C GLU A 168 2.62 -23.30 -18.93
N ASP A 169 3.57 -23.07 -18.02
CA ASP A 169 4.64 -24.01 -17.74
C ASP A 169 4.13 -25.20 -16.90
N GLU A 170 3.27 -24.95 -15.91
CA GLU A 170 2.59 -26.00 -15.13
C GLU A 170 1.77 -26.94 -16.03
N GLU A 171 0.99 -26.39 -16.98
CA GLU A 171 0.23 -27.18 -17.95
C GLU A 171 1.13 -28.01 -18.88
N LYS A 172 2.31 -27.51 -19.25
CA LYS A 172 3.25 -28.27 -20.09
C LYS A 172 3.84 -29.45 -19.34
N ASP A 173 4.22 -29.25 -18.07
CA ASP A 173 4.80 -30.29 -17.24
C ASP A 173 3.79 -31.42 -16.95
N GLU A 174 2.52 -31.07 -16.67
CA GLU A 174 1.44 -32.06 -16.49
C GLU A 174 1.18 -32.92 -17.74
N ASN A 175 1.42 -32.38 -18.95
CA ASN A 175 1.23 -33.10 -20.21
C ASN A 175 2.44 -33.98 -20.62
N LEU A 176 3.55 -33.91 -19.89
CA LEU A 176 4.77 -34.70 -20.12
C LEU A 176 4.89 -35.91 -19.19
N GLU A 177 4.05 -36.01 -18.15
CA GLU A 177 3.91 -37.17 -17.24
C GLU A 177 2.85 -38.18 -17.73
#